data_AF-A0A3D8RQG5-F1
#
_entry.id   AF-A0A3D8RQG5-F1
#
_cell.length_a   1.000
_cell.length_b   1.000
_cell.length_c   1.000
_cell.angle_alpha   90.00
_cell.angle_beta   90.00
_cell.angle_gamma   90.00
#
_symmetry.space_group_name_H-M   'P 1'
#
loop_
_entity.id
_entity.type
_entity.pdbx_description
1 polymer ?
#
loop_
_entity_poly.entity_id
_entity_poly.type
_entity_poly.pdbx_seq_one_letter_code
_entity_poly.pdbx_strand_id
1 'polypeptide(L)'
;MAPSAQAELKKQYVSSDKAPTKKPMEPRPSASILLISPINQILLLHRVRRKSDAFAAAHVFPGGNLSASQDGDIPAPDHPQRHVDGPAYRLGAIRECFEESGILLAKKNDGSGSLLEVPETEKNRARKEIHSGKLKFVDWVKTQGGVVDSDSLLPYTRWITPTNVPKRFTTQMYIYFLPLQTTSISSLGLPITSEAMIPIPTSDGGIEHTAALFQSCSQWLSQAAQNEIILFPPQFYLMYLLSPFLQASEAPTALSVEELQKQRDYVIEFLKTDGDGKGVLWKDKVMSPMGLGGFSKDGRAILALDKPGPELKASGRRGDERRVVLVKFGKQGPRDVEVRLRAEVLAEQREGASKL
;
A
#
# COMPACT_ATOMS: atom_id res chain seq x y z
N MET A 1 32.46 -17.24 2.77
CA MET A 1 31.11 -17.59 3.23
C MET A 1 30.18 -16.43 2.91
N ALA A 2 29.17 -16.63 2.06
CA ALA A 2 28.17 -15.60 1.78
C ALA A 2 27.36 -15.31 3.05
N PRO A 3 26.99 -14.04 3.33
CA PRO A 3 26.08 -13.74 4.42
C PRO A 3 24.77 -14.50 4.20
N SER A 4 24.20 -15.08 5.25
CA SER A 4 22.89 -15.72 5.13
C SER A 4 21.82 -14.66 4.83
N ALA A 5 20.79 -15.02 4.06
CA ALA A 5 19.64 -14.13 3.79
C ALA A 5 19.01 -13.52 5.07
N GLN A 6 19.17 -14.20 6.21
CA GLN A 6 18.77 -13.75 7.55
C GLN A 6 19.57 -12.52 8.03
N ALA A 7 20.87 -12.46 7.74
CA ALA A 7 21.72 -11.33 8.09
C ALA A 7 21.45 -10.11 7.20
N GLU A 8 21.05 -10.32 5.95
CA GLU A 8 20.73 -9.24 5.00
C GLU A 8 19.40 -8.56 5.32
N LEU A 9 18.33 -9.31 5.58
CA LEU A 9 17.03 -8.75 5.97
C LEU A 9 17.05 -8.05 7.34
N LYS A 10 17.83 -8.57 8.31
CA LYS A 10 18.01 -7.93 9.61
C LYS A 10 18.82 -6.62 9.49
N LYS A 11 19.86 -6.59 8.65
CA LYS A 11 20.60 -5.35 8.30
C LYS A 11 19.75 -4.33 7.54
N GLN A 12 18.74 -4.81 6.80
CA GLN A 12 17.86 -4.00 5.97
C GLN A 12 16.83 -3.17 6.75
N TYR A 13 16.65 -3.42 8.06
CA TYR A 13 15.74 -2.63 8.90
C TYR A 13 16.27 -2.26 10.29
N VAL A 14 17.33 -2.93 10.76
CA VAL A 14 18.03 -2.56 11.99
C VAL A 14 19.23 -1.70 11.61
N SER A 15 19.30 -0.48 12.17
CA SER A 15 20.43 0.43 12.01
C SER A 15 21.74 -0.31 12.23
N SER A 16 22.64 -0.29 11.25
CA SER A 16 24.05 -0.57 11.51
C SER A 16 24.70 0.75 11.92
N ASP A 17 25.41 0.78 13.04
CA ASP A 17 26.22 1.93 13.49
C ASP A 17 27.37 2.32 12.51
N LYS A 18 27.49 1.60 11.38
CA LYS A 18 28.43 1.91 10.31
C LYS A 18 27.73 2.71 9.22
N ALA A 19 28.29 3.88 8.91
CA ALA A 19 27.90 4.67 7.75
C ALA A 19 27.96 3.82 6.46
N PRO A 20 26.93 3.84 5.60
CA PRO A 20 26.94 3.08 4.36
C PRO A 20 28.07 3.57 3.44
N THR A 21 28.89 2.66 2.95
CA THR A 21 30.06 2.95 2.09
C THR A 21 29.69 3.30 0.64
N LYS A 22 28.41 3.22 0.27
CA LYS A 22 27.88 3.54 -1.06
C LYS A 22 26.73 4.54 -0.93
N LYS A 23 26.67 5.51 -1.85
CA LYS A 23 25.53 6.43 -1.98
C LYS A 23 24.24 5.60 -2.11
N PRO A 24 23.20 5.86 -1.29
CA PRO A 24 21.93 5.13 -1.39
C PRO A 24 21.35 5.25 -2.80
N MET A 25 20.69 4.18 -3.27
CA MET A 25 19.98 4.23 -4.56
C MET A 25 18.83 5.24 -4.49
N GLU A 26 18.62 5.95 -5.59
CA GLU A 26 17.49 6.88 -5.71
C GLU A 26 16.15 6.13 -5.64
N PRO A 27 15.18 6.56 -4.81
CA PRO A 27 13.87 5.93 -4.79
C PRO A 27 13.11 6.14 -6.10
N ARG A 28 12.59 5.05 -6.65
CA ARG A 28 11.72 5.08 -7.84
C ARG A 28 10.31 5.58 -7.49
N PRO A 29 9.73 6.52 -8.26
CA PRO A 29 8.35 6.95 -8.11
C PRO A 29 7.39 5.79 -8.30
N SER A 30 6.48 5.66 -7.35
CA SER A 30 5.44 4.64 -7.37
C SER A 30 4.16 5.16 -6.76
N ALA A 31 3.05 4.49 -7.05
CA ALA A 31 1.76 4.79 -6.47
C ALA A 31 1.03 3.50 -6.11
N SER A 32 0.16 3.55 -5.10
CA SER A 32 -0.59 2.39 -4.65
C SER A 32 -1.94 2.79 -4.06
N ILE A 33 -2.94 1.92 -4.21
CA ILE A 33 -4.33 2.18 -3.82
C ILE A 33 -4.78 1.18 -2.76
N LEU A 34 -5.23 1.69 -1.62
CA LEU A 34 -6.09 0.96 -0.69
C LEU A 34 -7.51 0.99 -1.27
N LEU A 35 -7.85 -0.02 -2.06
CA LEU A 35 -9.16 -0.11 -2.71
C LEU A 35 -10.17 -0.72 -1.75
N ILE A 36 -11.20 0.06 -1.43
CA ILE A 36 -12.23 -0.30 -0.46
C ILE A 36 -13.51 -0.68 -1.19
N SER A 37 -14.00 -1.89 -0.93
CA SER A 37 -15.20 -2.47 -1.57
C SER A 37 -16.49 -1.76 -1.14
N PRO A 38 -17.62 -2.02 -1.82
CA PRO A 38 -18.94 -1.54 -1.40
C PRO A 38 -19.32 -1.92 0.04
N ILE A 39 -18.73 -2.99 0.59
CA ILE A 39 -18.93 -3.47 1.97
C ILE A 39 -17.74 -3.17 2.89
N ASN A 40 -16.94 -2.14 2.56
CA ASN A 40 -15.83 -1.64 3.37
C ASN A 40 -14.69 -2.63 3.64
N GLN A 41 -14.51 -3.63 2.77
CA GLN A 41 -13.35 -4.52 2.80
C GLN A 41 -12.21 -3.96 1.94
N ILE A 42 -10.96 -4.30 2.27
CA ILE A 42 -9.77 -3.84 1.54
C ILE A 42 -9.24 -4.94 0.63
N LEU A 43 -8.93 -4.57 -0.61
CA LEU A 43 -8.24 -5.43 -1.58
C LEU A 43 -6.76 -5.60 -1.22
N LEU A 44 -6.32 -6.85 -1.11
CA LEU A 44 -4.92 -7.22 -1.20
C LEU A 44 -4.68 -8.19 -2.35
N LEU A 45 -3.52 -8.05 -2.96
CA LEU A 45 -2.98 -8.91 -3.99
C LEU A 45 -1.90 -9.79 -3.39
N HIS A 46 -1.88 -11.06 -3.78
CA HIS A 46 -0.89 -12.04 -3.36
C HIS A 46 -0.38 -12.84 -4.56
N ARG A 47 0.91 -12.71 -4.88
CA ARG A 47 1.50 -13.46 -6.00
C ARG A 47 1.61 -14.95 -5.62
N VAL A 48 0.93 -15.82 -6.34
CA VAL A 48 0.99 -17.27 -6.15
C VAL A 48 2.35 -17.78 -6.64
N ARG A 49 3.09 -18.47 -5.74
CA ARG A 49 4.49 -18.88 -5.93
C ARG A 49 4.74 -19.70 -7.21
N ARG A 50 5.95 -19.57 -7.77
CA ARG A 50 6.63 -20.69 -8.47
C ARG A 50 7.52 -21.45 -7.49
N LYS A 51 7.77 -22.75 -7.72
CA LYS A 51 8.57 -23.64 -6.85
C LYS A 51 10.00 -23.15 -6.53
N SER A 52 10.50 -22.12 -7.23
CA SER A 52 11.88 -21.61 -7.16
C SER A 52 12.08 -20.33 -6.33
N ASP A 53 11.02 -19.70 -5.81
CA ASP A 53 11.16 -18.40 -5.12
C ASP A 53 11.55 -18.56 -3.64
N ALA A 54 12.71 -17.98 -3.28
CA ALA A 54 13.28 -18.03 -1.92
C ALA A 54 12.58 -17.11 -0.90
N PHE A 55 11.68 -16.23 -1.35
CA PHE A 55 10.92 -15.30 -0.52
C PHE A 55 9.44 -15.70 -0.52
N ALA A 56 8.82 -15.71 0.67
CA ALA A 56 7.39 -15.98 0.75
C ALA A 56 6.60 -14.79 0.16
N ALA A 57 5.58 -15.10 -0.64
CA ALA A 57 4.80 -14.09 -1.32
C ALA A 57 4.02 -13.26 -0.29
N ALA A 58 4.21 -11.94 -0.37
CA ALA A 58 3.58 -10.99 0.53
C ALA A 58 2.22 -10.55 -0.03
N HIS A 59 1.33 -10.17 0.87
CA HIS A 59 0.08 -9.51 0.51
C HIS A 59 0.34 -8.01 0.41
N VAL A 60 -0.05 -7.41 -0.70
CA VAL A 60 0.22 -6.00 -1.01
C VAL A 60 -1.03 -5.31 -1.55
N PHE A 61 -1.15 -4.00 -1.32
CA PHE A 61 -2.10 -3.19 -2.07
C PHE A 61 -1.71 -3.16 -3.55
N PRO A 62 -2.67 -3.07 -4.49
CA PRO A 62 -2.36 -2.83 -5.89
C PRO A 62 -1.53 -1.56 -6.06
N GLY A 63 -0.50 -1.63 -6.90
CA GLY A 63 0.37 -0.48 -7.16
C GLY A 63 1.74 -0.85 -7.68
N GLY A 64 2.39 0.12 -8.33
CA GLY A 64 3.67 -0.09 -8.98
C GLY A 64 4.38 1.20 -9.32
N ASN A 65 5.37 1.10 -10.20
CA ASN A 65 6.19 2.24 -10.60
C ASN A 65 5.40 3.15 -11.55
N LEU A 66 5.69 4.45 -11.49
CA LEU A 66 5.23 5.33 -12.55
C LEU A 66 5.98 5.04 -13.86
N SER A 67 5.27 5.19 -14.97
CA SER A 67 5.79 5.04 -16.32
C SER A 67 5.58 6.34 -17.09
N ALA A 68 6.64 6.99 -17.56
CA ALA A 68 6.50 8.26 -18.28
C ALA A 68 5.66 8.10 -19.57
N SER A 69 5.75 6.93 -20.22
CA SER A 69 4.98 6.63 -21.43
C SER A 69 3.49 6.40 -21.16
N GLN A 70 3.08 6.12 -19.91
CA GLN A 70 1.68 5.88 -19.54
C GLN A 70 1.10 7.01 -18.69
N ASP A 71 1.85 7.49 -17.70
CA ASP A 71 1.35 8.30 -16.60
C ASP A 71 1.63 9.81 -16.80
N GLY A 72 2.46 10.16 -17.79
CA GLY A 72 2.86 11.54 -18.08
C GLY A 72 4.23 11.89 -17.49
N ASP A 73 4.55 13.19 -17.43
CA ASP A 73 5.87 13.65 -17.02
C ASP A 73 6.15 13.34 -15.54
N ILE A 74 7.23 12.58 -15.32
CA ILE A 74 7.71 12.24 -13.98
C ILE A 74 8.88 13.18 -13.67
N PRO A 75 8.79 14.02 -12.62
CA PRO A 75 9.87 14.96 -12.27
C PRO A 75 11.21 14.24 -12.05
N ALA A 76 12.32 14.90 -12.36
CA ALA A 76 13.66 14.37 -12.10
C ALA A 76 13.90 14.13 -10.59
N PRO A 77 14.86 13.24 -10.21
CA PRO A 77 15.14 12.92 -8.81
C PRO A 77 15.36 14.11 -7.86
N ASP A 78 16.04 15.16 -8.32
CA ASP A 78 16.37 16.37 -7.56
C ASP A 78 15.26 17.43 -7.60
N HIS A 79 14.20 17.21 -8.37
CA HIS A 79 13.12 18.17 -8.53
C HIS A 79 12.20 18.17 -7.29
N PRO A 80 11.80 19.35 -6.76
CA PRO A 80 10.98 19.43 -5.53
C PRO A 80 9.62 18.72 -5.65
N GLN A 81 9.06 18.65 -6.87
CA GLN A 81 7.79 17.95 -7.15
C GLN A 81 7.92 16.42 -7.23
N ARG A 82 9.15 15.86 -7.17
CA ARG A 82 9.39 14.40 -7.24
C ARG A 82 8.63 13.61 -6.19
N HIS A 83 8.38 14.20 -5.03
CA HIS A 83 7.72 13.53 -3.90
C HIS A 83 6.37 14.15 -3.53
N VAL A 84 5.75 14.86 -4.46
CA VAL A 84 4.47 15.54 -4.28
C VAL A 84 3.40 14.77 -5.04
N ASP A 85 2.18 14.70 -4.48
CA ASP A 85 1.01 14.18 -5.20
C ASP A 85 0.79 14.99 -6.49
N GLY A 86 0.33 14.34 -7.55
CA GLY A 86 0.10 15.00 -8.82
C GLY A 86 -0.52 14.08 -9.87
N PRO A 87 -0.80 14.61 -11.08
CA PRO A 87 -1.50 13.87 -12.13
C PRO A 87 -0.84 12.53 -12.48
N ALA A 88 0.49 12.49 -12.59
CA ALA A 88 1.21 11.26 -12.90
C ALA A 88 1.09 10.20 -11.79
N TYR A 89 1.12 10.60 -10.52
CA TYR A 89 0.93 9.67 -9.40
C TYR A 89 -0.48 9.11 -9.36
N ARG A 90 -1.49 9.96 -9.57
CA ARG A 90 -2.91 9.56 -9.58
C ARG A 90 -3.22 8.61 -10.72
N LEU A 91 -2.75 8.93 -11.92
CA LEU A 91 -2.93 8.08 -13.09
C LEU A 91 -2.20 6.74 -12.95
N GLY A 92 -0.94 6.78 -12.48
CA GLY A 92 -0.17 5.56 -12.23
C GLY A 92 -0.82 4.66 -11.18
N ALA A 93 -1.41 5.22 -10.13
CA ALA A 93 -2.14 4.45 -9.12
C ALA A 93 -3.29 3.64 -9.75
N ILE A 94 -4.10 4.29 -10.60
CA ILE A 94 -5.26 3.65 -11.23
C ILE A 94 -4.84 2.66 -12.31
N ARG A 95 -3.84 3.01 -13.14
CA ARG A 95 -3.29 2.09 -14.16
C ARG A 95 -2.77 0.81 -13.51
N GLU A 96 -1.91 0.93 -12.51
CA GLU A 96 -1.33 -0.23 -11.81
C GLU A 96 -2.43 -1.06 -11.14
N CYS A 97 -3.43 -0.42 -10.52
CA CYS A 97 -4.58 -1.14 -9.97
C CYS A 97 -5.31 -1.96 -11.05
N PHE A 98 -5.54 -1.40 -12.23
CA PHE A 98 -6.17 -2.11 -13.35
C PHE A 98 -5.28 -3.24 -13.90
N GLU A 99 -3.98 -3.01 -14.09
CA GLU A 99 -3.06 -4.02 -14.59
C GLU A 99 -2.96 -5.22 -13.65
N GLU A 100 -2.87 -4.98 -12.34
CA GLU A 100 -2.67 -6.05 -11.36
C GLU A 100 -3.97 -6.74 -10.93
N SER A 101 -5.07 -5.99 -10.79
CA SER A 101 -6.34 -6.53 -10.27
C SER A 101 -7.45 -6.68 -11.31
N GLY A 102 -7.31 -6.10 -12.50
CA GLY A 102 -8.37 -6.06 -13.51
C GLY A 102 -9.57 -5.17 -13.19
N ILE A 103 -9.52 -4.46 -12.05
CA ILE A 103 -10.55 -3.51 -11.63
C ILE A 103 -10.29 -2.18 -12.33
N LEU A 104 -11.27 -1.72 -13.11
CA LEU A 104 -11.19 -0.47 -13.84
C LEU A 104 -11.79 0.67 -13.00
N LEU A 105 -10.95 1.59 -12.54
CA LEU A 105 -11.38 2.81 -11.85
C LEU A 105 -11.55 3.96 -12.86
N ALA A 106 -12.64 3.89 -13.60
CA ALA A 106 -13.05 4.89 -14.58
C ALA A 106 -14.55 5.16 -14.45
N LYS A 107 -14.98 6.36 -14.81
CA LYS A 107 -16.38 6.78 -14.87
C LYS A 107 -16.86 6.87 -16.31
N LYS A 108 -18.16 6.70 -16.54
CA LYS A 108 -18.78 6.99 -17.83
C LYS A 108 -18.63 8.47 -18.16
N ASN A 109 -18.35 8.79 -19.42
CA ASN A 109 -18.26 10.18 -19.89
C ASN A 109 -19.64 10.71 -20.33
N ASP A 110 -20.68 10.41 -19.56
CA ASP A 110 -22.08 10.82 -19.80
C ASP A 110 -22.62 11.75 -18.69
N GLY A 111 -21.78 12.13 -17.73
CA GLY A 111 -22.15 12.98 -16.60
C GLY A 111 -22.86 12.25 -15.45
N SER A 112 -23.14 10.94 -15.56
CA SER A 112 -23.83 10.16 -14.52
C SER A 112 -22.98 9.94 -13.26
N GLY A 113 -21.65 10.08 -13.37
CA GLY A 113 -20.70 9.75 -12.31
C GLY A 113 -20.60 8.25 -12.00
N SER A 114 -21.30 7.40 -12.75
CA SER A 114 -21.28 5.95 -12.59
C SER A 114 -19.97 5.35 -13.10
N LEU A 115 -19.55 4.22 -12.53
CA LEU A 115 -18.38 3.49 -13.02
C LEU A 115 -18.58 3.02 -14.47
N LEU A 116 -17.49 3.03 -15.23
CA LEU A 116 -17.44 2.50 -16.58
C LEU A 116 -17.42 0.96 -16.51
N GLU A 117 -18.41 0.34 -17.14
CA GLU A 117 -18.47 -1.11 -17.31
C GLU A 117 -17.90 -1.49 -18.67
N VAL A 118 -16.95 -2.43 -18.68
CA VAL A 118 -16.31 -2.96 -19.89
C VAL A 118 -16.31 -4.49 -19.80
N PRO A 119 -16.67 -5.21 -20.88
CA PRO A 119 -16.64 -6.67 -20.89
C PRO A 119 -15.30 -7.23 -20.43
N GLU A 120 -15.34 -8.32 -19.64
CA GLU A 120 -14.14 -8.92 -19.04
C GLU A 120 -13.12 -9.39 -20.09
N THR A 121 -13.58 -9.85 -21.25
CA THR A 121 -12.73 -10.23 -22.39
C THR A 121 -11.93 -9.03 -22.92
N GLU A 122 -12.57 -7.87 -23.06
CA GLU A 122 -11.95 -6.63 -23.52
C GLU A 122 -11.00 -6.05 -22.46
N LYS A 123 -11.39 -6.06 -21.17
CA LYS A 123 -10.49 -5.69 -20.06
C LYS A 123 -9.23 -6.54 -20.09
N ASN A 124 -9.35 -7.87 -20.19
CA ASN A 124 -8.19 -8.77 -20.19
C ASN A 124 -7.28 -8.61 -21.41
N ARG A 125 -7.84 -8.31 -22.59
CA ARG A 125 -7.06 -7.94 -23.78
C ARG A 125 -6.28 -6.64 -23.53
N ALA A 126 -6.98 -5.60 -23.11
CA ALA A 126 -6.40 -4.28 -22.87
C ALA A 126 -5.31 -4.31 -21.80
N ARG A 127 -5.53 -5.03 -20.68
CA ARG A 127 -4.52 -5.19 -19.61
C ARG A 127 -3.18 -5.71 -20.15
N LYS A 128 -3.20 -6.73 -21.02
CA LYS A 128 -1.98 -7.29 -21.62
C LYS A 128 -1.29 -6.30 -22.55
N GLU A 129 -2.06 -5.54 -23.32
CA GLU A 129 -1.51 -4.56 -24.26
C GLU A 129 -0.98 -3.30 -23.56
N ILE A 130 -1.63 -2.84 -22.49
CA ILE A 130 -1.17 -1.72 -21.67
C ILE A 130 0.12 -2.11 -20.94
N HIS A 131 0.14 -3.29 -20.30
CA HIS A 131 1.33 -3.80 -19.61
C HIS A 131 2.54 -3.94 -20.56
N SER A 132 2.31 -4.39 -21.79
CA SER A 132 3.37 -4.50 -22.82
C SER A 132 3.68 -3.17 -23.52
N GLY A 133 3.03 -2.06 -23.13
CA GLY A 133 3.26 -0.74 -23.70
C GLY A 133 2.71 -0.53 -25.11
N LYS A 134 1.91 -1.46 -25.63
CA LYS A 134 1.28 -1.39 -26.96
C LYS A 134 0.05 -0.47 -26.99
N LEU A 135 -0.59 -0.29 -25.85
CA LEU A 135 -1.80 0.51 -25.70
C LEU A 135 -1.62 1.53 -24.57
N LYS A 136 -1.98 2.80 -24.83
CA LYS A 136 -2.00 3.85 -23.83
C LYS A 136 -3.27 3.70 -22.99
N PHE A 137 -3.13 3.57 -21.66
CA PHE A 137 -4.25 3.31 -20.75
C PHE A 137 -5.39 4.34 -20.89
N VAL A 138 -5.06 5.64 -20.83
CA VAL A 138 -6.05 6.73 -20.90
C VAL A 138 -6.78 6.74 -22.24
N ASP A 139 -6.08 6.46 -23.33
CA ASP A 139 -6.69 6.48 -24.67
C ASP A 139 -7.65 5.31 -24.83
N TRP A 140 -7.29 4.12 -24.33
CA TRP A 140 -8.20 2.99 -24.28
C TRP A 140 -9.45 3.28 -23.45
N VAL A 141 -9.32 3.87 -22.26
CA VAL A 141 -10.48 4.25 -21.44
C VAL A 141 -11.42 5.18 -22.21
N LYS A 142 -10.87 6.13 -22.98
CA LYS A 142 -11.67 7.01 -23.86
C LYS A 142 -12.36 6.24 -24.98
N THR A 143 -11.71 5.26 -25.61
CA THR A 143 -12.36 4.45 -26.66
C THR A 143 -13.52 3.62 -26.12
N GLN A 144 -13.49 3.28 -24.82
CA GLN A 144 -14.60 2.64 -24.13
C GLN A 144 -15.71 3.61 -23.69
N GLY A 145 -15.59 4.91 -23.98
CA GLY A 145 -16.58 5.94 -23.62
C GLY A 145 -16.48 6.42 -22.17
N GLY A 146 -15.34 6.23 -21.51
CA GLY A 146 -15.13 6.69 -20.13
C GLY A 146 -13.98 7.67 -19.95
N VAL A 147 -13.79 8.05 -18.69
CA VAL A 147 -12.69 8.88 -18.19
C VAL A 147 -12.12 8.25 -16.92
N VAL A 148 -10.81 8.30 -16.75
CA VAL A 148 -10.13 7.78 -15.54
C VAL A 148 -10.62 8.55 -14.31
N ASP A 149 -10.94 7.85 -13.23
CA ASP A 149 -11.50 8.47 -12.02
C ASP A 149 -10.43 8.91 -11.01
N SER A 150 -9.55 9.81 -11.44
CA SER A 150 -8.44 10.32 -10.61
C SER A 150 -8.88 11.19 -9.45
N ASP A 151 -10.07 11.78 -9.51
CA ASP A 151 -10.56 12.76 -8.54
C ASP A 151 -11.11 12.09 -7.28
N SER A 152 -11.59 10.84 -7.40
CA SER A 152 -12.03 10.02 -6.27
C SER A 152 -10.86 9.46 -5.43
N LEU A 153 -9.61 9.61 -5.88
CA LEU A 153 -8.44 9.23 -5.09
C LEU A 153 -8.22 10.23 -3.95
N LEU A 154 -8.32 9.72 -2.72
CA LEU A 154 -7.99 10.44 -1.50
C LEU A 154 -6.51 10.23 -1.16
N PRO A 155 -5.65 11.25 -1.21
CA PRO A 155 -4.24 11.10 -0.85
C PRO A 155 -4.13 10.72 0.63
N TYR A 156 -3.41 9.63 0.93
CA TYR A 156 -3.30 9.13 2.29
C TYR A 156 -1.96 9.45 2.93
N THR A 157 -0.83 9.01 2.37
CA THR A 157 0.51 9.29 2.92
C THR A 157 1.56 8.86 1.91
N ARG A 158 2.81 9.27 2.08
CA ARG A 158 3.94 8.82 1.27
C ARG A 158 4.88 7.92 2.06
N TRP A 159 5.27 6.82 1.45
CA TRP A 159 6.27 5.91 2.00
C TRP A 159 7.54 5.95 1.17
N ILE A 160 8.67 6.23 1.82
CA ILE A 160 9.97 6.17 1.19
C ILE A 160 10.72 4.98 1.76
N THR A 161 11.18 4.10 0.88
CA THR A 161 11.95 2.94 1.32
C THR A 161 13.26 3.40 1.99
N PRO A 162 13.62 2.86 3.16
CA PRO A 162 14.85 3.21 3.87
C PRO A 162 16.13 2.99 3.04
N THR A 163 17.20 3.70 3.38
CA THR A 163 18.46 3.72 2.61
C THR A 163 19.27 2.43 2.66
N ASN A 164 19.01 1.57 3.64
CA ASN A 164 19.64 0.25 3.81
C ASN A 164 18.94 -0.85 3.00
N VAL A 165 17.88 -0.52 2.26
CA VAL A 165 17.21 -1.40 1.31
C VAL A 165 17.78 -1.14 -0.10
N PRO A 166 18.20 -2.16 -0.86
CA PRO A 166 18.78 -1.94 -2.20
C PRO A 166 17.76 -1.39 -3.20
N LYS A 167 16.54 -1.92 -3.23
CA LYS A 167 15.46 -1.44 -4.12
C LYS A 167 14.61 -0.43 -3.40
N ARG A 168 14.74 0.84 -3.77
CA ARG A 168 14.03 1.94 -3.10
C ARG A 168 12.90 2.48 -3.95
N PHE A 169 11.85 2.92 -3.26
CA PHE A 169 10.64 3.48 -3.84
C PHE A 169 10.19 4.70 -3.04
N THR A 170 9.50 5.61 -3.71
CA THR A 170 8.78 6.72 -3.10
C THR A 170 7.32 6.61 -3.52
N THR A 171 6.57 5.86 -2.70
CA THR A 171 5.20 5.45 -3.01
C THR A 171 4.20 6.45 -2.44
N GLN A 172 3.41 7.07 -3.31
CA GLN A 172 2.20 7.78 -2.89
C GLN A 172 1.08 6.76 -2.63
N MET A 173 0.54 6.74 -1.42
CA MET A 173 -0.60 5.90 -1.06
C MET A 173 -1.89 6.70 -1.23
N TYR A 174 -2.91 6.07 -1.80
CA TYR A 174 -4.26 6.60 -1.92
C TYR A 174 -5.28 5.67 -1.31
N ILE A 175 -6.41 6.23 -0.90
CA ILE A 175 -7.64 5.48 -0.62
C ILE A 175 -8.62 5.72 -1.77
N TYR A 176 -9.29 4.67 -2.22
CA TYR A 176 -10.39 4.75 -3.18
C TYR A 176 -11.57 3.92 -2.66
N PHE A 177 -12.75 4.53 -2.60
CA PHE A 177 -13.99 3.84 -2.23
C PHE A 177 -14.79 3.46 -3.46
N LEU A 178 -15.05 2.17 -3.67
CA LEU A 178 -16.03 1.72 -4.65
C LEU A 178 -17.45 2.16 -4.23
N PRO A 179 -18.36 2.52 -5.14
CA PRO A 179 -19.70 2.97 -4.79
C PRO A 179 -20.46 1.95 -3.93
N LEU A 180 -21.22 2.43 -2.92
CA LEU A 180 -22.02 1.57 -2.04
C LEU A 180 -23.15 0.84 -2.81
N GLN A 181 -23.73 1.50 -3.82
CA GLN A 181 -24.89 1.03 -4.58
C GLN A 181 -24.50 0.21 -5.82
N THR A 182 -23.65 -0.80 -5.65
CA THR A 182 -23.41 -1.74 -6.76
C THR A 182 -24.38 -2.91 -6.63
N THR A 183 -25.51 -2.83 -7.33
CA THR A 183 -26.51 -3.90 -7.48
C THR A 183 -25.80 -5.11 -8.08
N SER A 184 -25.48 -6.08 -7.22
CA SER A 184 -24.64 -7.24 -7.48
C SER A 184 -23.17 -6.92 -7.75
N ILE A 185 -22.35 -7.08 -6.71
CA ILE A 185 -20.89 -7.15 -6.74
C ILE A 185 -20.32 -8.06 -7.87
N SER A 186 -21.10 -9.04 -8.34
CA SER A 186 -20.81 -9.86 -9.52
C SER A 186 -20.61 -9.04 -10.80
N SER A 187 -21.28 -7.89 -10.94
CA SER A 187 -21.18 -7.01 -12.12
C SER A 187 -19.83 -6.27 -12.19
N LEU A 188 -19.11 -6.11 -11.08
CA LEU A 188 -17.74 -5.60 -11.07
C LEU A 188 -16.71 -6.64 -11.56
N GLY A 189 -17.15 -7.89 -11.83
CA GLY A 189 -16.26 -9.01 -12.12
C GLY A 189 -15.42 -9.43 -10.91
N LEU A 190 -15.81 -9.01 -9.71
CA LEU A 190 -15.10 -9.25 -8.47
C LEU A 190 -15.65 -10.49 -7.76
N PRO A 191 -14.88 -11.57 -7.61
CA PRO A 191 -15.28 -12.63 -6.70
C PRO A 191 -14.98 -12.15 -5.27
N ILE A 192 -15.98 -11.56 -4.63
CA ILE A 192 -15.87 -11.11 -3.22
C ILE A 192 -16.03 -12.29 -2.25
N THR A 193 -16.46 -13.46 -2.73
CA THR A 193 -16.62 -14.68 -1.92
C THR A 193 -15.68 -15.82 -2.32
N SER A 194 -14.83 -15.63 -3.33
CA SER A 194 -13.86 -16.64 -3.79
C SER A 194 -12.56 -15.99 -4.24
N GLU A 195 -11.43 -16.68 -4.03
CA GLU A 195 -10.13 -16.25 -4.55
C GLU A 195 -10.20 -16.01 -6.07
N ALA A 196 -10.07 -14.74 -6.51
CA ALA A 196 -9.88 -14.45 -7.92
C ALA A 196 -8.43 -14.79 -8.28
N MET A 197 -8.20 -15.85 -9.04
CA MET A 197 -6.89 -16.07 -9.66
C MET A 197 -6.77 -15.20 -10.92
N ILE A 198 -5.99 -14.13 -10.81
CA ILE A 198 -5.78 -13.18 -11.90
C ILE A 198 -4.40 -13.43 -12.51
N PRO A 199 -4.30 -13.79 -13.80
CA PRO A 199 -3.02 -13.90 -14.48
C PRO A 199 -2.45 -12.49 -14.71
N ILE A 200 -1.28 -12.20 -14.14
CA ILE A 200 -0.50 -10.99 -14.40
C ILE A 200 0.58 -11.35 -15.43
N PRO A 201 0.65 -10.67 -16.57
CA PRO A 201 1.78 -10.80 -17.50
C PRO A 201 3.06 -10.29 -16.84
N THR A 202 4.18 -10.99 -17.03
CA THR A 202 5.48 -10.50 -16.62
C THR A 202 6.21 -9.86 -17.79
N SER A 203 7.19 -8.99 -17.49
CA SER A 203 7.99 -8.27 -18.49
C SER A 203 8.82 -9.19 -19.41
N ASP A 204 8.99 -10.46 -19.05
CA ASP A 204 9.65 -11.51 -19.84
C ASP A 204 8.66 -12.41 -20.61
N GLY A 205 7.38 -12.09 -20.62
CA GLY A 205 6.34 -12.87 -21.32
C GLY A 205 5.82 -14.08 -20.55
N GLY A 206 6.26 -14.29 -19.30
CA GLY A 206 5.66 -15.25 -18.38
C GLY A 206 4.27 -14.83 -17.88
N ILE A 207 3.53 -15.79 -17.32
CA ILE A 207 2.28 -15.55 -16.60
C ILE A 207 2.52 -15.88 -15.13
N GLU A 208 2.31 -14.91 -14.26
CA GLU A 208 2.27 -15.14 -12.81
C GLU A 208 0.83 -15.04 -12.33
N HIS A 209 0.39 -16.02 -11.56
CA HIS A 209 -0.94 -15.97 -10.97
C HIS A 209 -0.89 -15.10 -9.71
N THR A 210 -1.80 -14.14 -9.61
CA THR A 210 -1.98 -13.32 -8.40
C THR A 210 -3.39 -13.53 -7.89
N ALA A 211 -3.52 -13.90 -6.62
CA ALA A 211 -4.81 -13.94 -5.95
C ALA A 211 -5.20 -12.51 -5.56
N ALA A 212 -6.40 -12.09 -5.96
CA ALA A 212 -7.00 -10.83 -5.53
C ALA A 212 -8.11 -11.14 -4.52
N LEU A 213 -7.98 -10.58 -3.32
CA LEU A 213 -8.86 -10.89 -2.19
C LEU A 213 -9.30 -9.62 -1.47
N PHE A 214 -10.59 -9.55 -1.17
CA PHE A 214 -11.16 -8.54 -0.28
C PHE A 214 -11.40 -9.16 1.10
N GLN A 215 -10.91 -8.51 2.16
CA GLN A 215 -11.24 -8.85 3.55
C GLN A 215 -11.31 -7.58 4.40
N SER A 216 -11.88 -7.66 5.60
CA SER A 216 -11.85 -6.53 6.52
C SER A 216 -10.42 -6.22 6.98
N CYS A 217 -10.18 -4.99 7.45
CA CYS A 217 -8.88 -4.65 8.04
C CYS A 217 -8.54 -5.59 9.21
N SER A 218 -9.51 -5.89 10.08
CA SER A 218 -9.31 -6.76 11.24
C SER A 218 -8.92 -8.19 10.85
N GLN A 219 -9.51 -8.74 9.79
CA GLN A 219 -9.15 -10.06 9.27
C GLN A 219 -7.72 -10.08 8.76
N TRP A 220 -7.34 -9.13 7.90
CA TRP A 220 -5.97 -9.04 7.37
C TRP A 220 -4.92 -8.91 8.49
N LEU A 221 -5.18 -8.04 9.46
CA LEU A 221 -4.30 -7.83 10.60
C LEU A 221 -4.20 -9.10 11.48
N SER A 222 -5.32 -9.79 11.70
CA SER A 222 -5.36 -11.03 12.49
C SER A 222 -4.57 -12.16 11.81
N GLN A 223 -4.76 -12.37 10.50
CA GLN A 223 -4.00 -13.36 9.72
C GLN A 223 -2.49 -13.06 9.74
N ALA A 224 -2.10 -11.79 9.65
CA ALA A 224 -0.70 -11.40 9.75
C ALA A 224 -0.12 -11.60 11.15
N ALA A 225 -0.89 -11.30 12.21
CA ALA A 225 -0.50 -11.54 13.59
C ALA A 225 -0.36 -13.04 13.91
N GLN A 226 -1.17 -13.89 13.27
CA GLN A 226 -1.09 -15.34 13.34
C GLN A 226 -0.03 -15.93 12.39
N ASN A 227 0.71 -15.07 11.67
CA ASN A 227 1.76 -15.44 10.71
C ASN A 227 1.25 -16.28 9.51
N GLU A 228 -0.05 -16.29 9.24
CA GLU A 228 -0.66 -16.97 8.09
C GLU A 228 -0.32 -16.29 6.77
N ILE A 229 -0.28 -14.95 6.80
CA ILE A 229 0.13 -14.11 5.68
C ILE A 229 1.33 -13.25 6.04
N ILE A 230 1.90 -12.59 5.04
CA ILE A 230 2.99 -11.63 5.21
C ILE A 230 2.50 -10.26 4.80
N LEU A 231 2.52 -9.33 5.75
CA LEU A 231 2.31 -7.91 5.52
C LEU A 231 3.58 -7.15 5.88
N PHE A 232 4.08 -6.35 4.94
CA PHE A 232 5.15 -5.41 5.24
C PHE A 232 4.61 -4.24 6.08
N PRO A 233 5.49 -3.52 6.81
CA PRO A 233 5.07 -2.41 7.66
C PRO A 233 4.12 -1.40 7.02
N PRO A 234 4.28 -0.97 5.75
CA PRO A 234 3.32 -0.05 5.13
C PRO A 234 1.90 -0.63 5.07
N GLN A 235 1.75 -1.88 4.61
CA GLN A 235 0.45 -2.54 4.48
C GLN A 235 -0.21 -2.72 5.85
N PHE A 236 0.54 -3.29 6.80
CA PHE A 236 0.02 -3.54 8.15
C PHE A 236 -0.39 -2.24 8.83
N TYR A 237 0.50 -1.26 8.86
CA TYR A 237 0.28 -0.01 9.59
C TYR A 237 -0.87 0.82 9.00
N LEU A 238 -0.98 0.90 7.67
CA LEU A 238 -2.05 1.66 7.04
C LEU A 238 -3.43 1.02 7.25
N MET A 239 -3.53 -0.31 7.23
CA MET A 239 -4.77 -1.01 7.60
C MET A 239 -5.08 -0.88 9.09
N TYR A 240 -4.07 -0.94 9.96
CA TYR A 240 -4.23 -0.73 11.41
C TYR A 240 -4.83 0.64 11.73
N LEU A 241 -4.44 1.68 11.01
CA LEU A 241 -5.02 3.02 11.20
C LEU A 241 -6.48 3.10 10.76
N LEU A 242 -6.88 2.30 9.76
CA LEU A 242 -8.25 2.29 9.23
C LEU A 242 -9.17 1.32 9.97
N SER A 243 -8.63 0.29 10.63
CA SER A 243 -9.42 -0.76 11.28
C SER A 243 -10.39 -0.27 12.36
N PRO A 244 -10.13 0.81 13.12
CA PRO A 244 -11.12 1.34 14.06
C PRO A 244 -12.38 1.88 13.37
N PHE A 245 -12.26 2.32 12.11
CA PHE A 245 -13.35 2.94 11.34
C PHE A 245 -14.05 1.93 10.42
N LEU A 246 -13.29 1.06 9.75
CA LEU A 246 -13.79 0.06 8.80
C LEU A 246 -14.01 -1.29 9.49
N GLN A 247 -15.09 -1.37 10.25
CA GLN A 247 -15.43 -2.56 11.04
C GLN A 247 -16.26 -3.54 10.22
N ALA A 248 -15.95 -4.83 10.35
CA ALA A 248 -16.83 -5.88 9.84
C ALA A 248 -18.13 -5.93 10.67
N SER A 249 -19.21 -6.45 10.09
CA SER A 249 -20.43 -6.70 10.87
C SER A 249 -20.14 -7.74 11.96
N GLU A 250 -20.44 -7.40 13.22
CA GLU A 250 -20.39 -8.32 14.35
C GLU A 250 -21.64 -9.22 14.41
N ALA A 251 -22.73 -8.77 13.78
CA ALA A 251 -23.99 -9.49 13.73
C ALA A 251 -24.05 -10.44 12.51
N PRO A 252 -24.93 -11.46 12.52
CA PRO A 252 -25.16 -12.30 11.35
C PRO A 252 -25.70 -11.54 10.13
N THR A 253 -26.18 -10.31 10.34
CA THR A 253 -26.74 -9.43 9.32
C THR A 253 -25.66 -8.52 8.72
N ALA A 254 -25.72 -8.29 7.41
CA ALA A 254 -24.87 -7.30 6.75
C ALA A 254 -25.18 -5.88 7.25
N LEU A 255 -24.17 -5.01 7.27
CA LEU A 255 -24.33 -3.58 7.59
C LEU A 255 -25.22 -2.90 6.54
N SER A 256 -26.01 -1.91 6.99
CA SER A 256 -26.81 -1.08 6.07
C SER A 256 -25.92 -0.15 5.24
N VAL A 257 -26.47 0.39 4.15
CA VAL A 257 -25.76 1.39 3.33
C VAL A 257 -25.41 2.63 4.15
N GLU A 258 -26.28 3.04 5.06
CA GLU A 258 -26.07 4.18 5.97
C GLU A 258 -24.94 3.91 6.97
N GLU A 259 -24.87 2.70 7.53
CA GLU A 259 -23.78 2.28 8.42
C GLU A 259 -22.44 2.23 7.68
N LEU A 260 -22.43 1.65 6.48
CA LEU A 260 -21.25 1.61 5.62
C LEU A 260 -20.78 3.01 5.22
N GLN A 261 -21.70 3.91 4.86
CA GLN A 261 -21.39 5.30 4.54
C GLN A 261 -20.81 6.02 5.76
N LYS A 262 -21.41 5.85 6.94
CA LYS A 262 -20.93 6.44 8.18
C LYS A 262 -19.48 6.03 8.52
N GLN A 263 -19.13 4.76 8.30
CA GLN A 263 -17.74 4.31 8.43
C GLN A 263 -16.79 5.03 7.46
N ARG A 264 -17.21 5.23 6.20
CA ARG A 264 -16.41 5.96 5.19
C ARG A 264 -16.23 7.43 5.56
N ASP A 265 -17.27 8.07 6.08
CA ASP A 265 -17.22 9.45 6.54
C ASP A 265 -16.21 9.61 7.67
N TYR A 266 -16.15 8.68 8.62
CA TYR A 266 -15.13 8.69 9.67
C TYR A 266 -13.71 8.56 9.12
N VAL A 267 -13.49 7.72 8.10
CA VAL A 267 -12.18 7.64 7.43
C VAL A 267 -11.84 8.97 6.76
N ILE A 268 -12.78 9.59 6.04
CA ILE A 268 -12.57 10.88 5.36
C ILE A 268 -12.23 11.97 6.37
N GLU A 269 -12.94 12.05 7.50
CA GLU A 269 -12.63 13.00 8.57
C GLU A 269 -11.27 12.70 9.21
N PHE A 270 -10.95 11.43 9.45
CA PHE A 270 -9.63 11.04 9.96
C PHE A 270 -8.49 11.52 9.05
N LEU A 271 -8.62 11.40 7.72
CA LEU A 271 -7.62 11.88 6.76
C LEU A 271 -7.38 13.40 6.80
N LYS A 272 -8.36 14.18 7.29
CA LYS A 272 -8.24 15.63 7.49
C LYS A 272 -7.50 16.01 8.77
N THR A 273 -7.13 15.02 9.60
CA THR A 273 -6.35 15.23 10.84
C THR A 273 -4.86 14.96 10.63
N ASP A 274 -4.04 15.25 11.65
CA ASP A 274 -2.62 14.87 11.71
C ASP A 274 -2.38 13.55 12.47
N GLY A 275 -3.37 13.03 13.19
CA GLY A 275 -3.31 11.78 13.95
C GLY A 275 -2.34 11.73 15.14
N ASP A 276 -1.37 12.64 15.21
CA ASP A 276 -0.27 12.69 16.19
C ASP A 276 -0.07 14.06 16.86
N GLY A 277 -0.87 15.08 16.52
CA GLY A 277 -0.79 16.42 17.11
C GLY A 277 0.43 17.22 16.65
N LYS A 278 1.10 16.83 15.54
CA LYS A 278 2.31 17.48 15.03
C LYS A 278 2.07 18.44 13.86
N GLY A 279 0.82 18.69 13.49
CA GLY A 279 0.41 19.67 12.48
C GLY A 279 0.65 19.25 11.02
N VAL A 280 1.02 18.00 10.77
CA VAL A 280 1.19 17.46 9.41
C VAL A 280 0.05 16.49 9.12
N LEU A 281 -0.87 16.90 8.25
CA LEU A 281 -2.03 16.09 7.85
C LEU A 281 -1.58 14.78 7.19
N TRP A 282 -2.41 13.73 7.28
CA TRP A 282 -2.10 12.43 6.70
C TRP A 282 -1.60 12.52 5.26
N LYS A 283 -2.34 13.19 4.38
CA LYS A 283 -1.98 13.37 2.95
C LYS A 283 -0.55 13.88 2.72
N ASP A 284 -0.05 14.68 3.66
CA ASP A 284 1.26 15.34 3.60
C ASP A 284 2.33 14.60 4.40
N LYS A 285 1.97 13.58 5.19
CA LYS A 285 2.94 12.77 5.93
C LYS A 285 3.86 11.99 5.00
N VAL A 286 5.11 11.84 5.44
CA VAL A 286 6.13 11.04 4.77
C VAL A 286 6.82 10.15 5.79
N MET A 287 6.79 8.83 5.55
CA MET A 287 7.37 7.85 6.45
C MET A 287 8.50 7.10 5.74
N SER A 288 9.68 7.11 6.35
CA SER A 288 10.78 6.20 6.03
C SER A 288 11.13 5.40 7.29
N PRO A 289 10.61 4.17 7.45
CA PRO A 289 10.77 3.40 8.68
C PRO A 289 12.24 3.19 9.06
N MET A 290 12.62 3.59 10.27
CA MET A 290 13.99 3.42 10.76
C MET A 290 13.98 2.79 12.15
N GLY A 291 14.90 1.87 12.42
CA GLY A 291 15.05 1.32 13.77
C GLY A 291 15.38 2.40 14.80
N LEU A 292 14.69 2.40 15.95
CA LEU A 292 14.96 3.31 17.07
C LEU A 292 16.23 2.97 17.88
N GLY A 293 16.94 1.90 17.51
CA GLY A 293 18.02 1.32 18.31
C GLY A 293 17.45 0.35 19.36
N GLY A 294 18.20 -0.72 19.62
CA GLY A 294 17.75 -1.81 20.48
C GLY A 294 16.61 -2.66 19.89
N PHE A 295 16.05 -3.52 20.72
CA PHE A 295 14.93 -4.40 20.42
C PHE A 295 13.87 -4.27 21.51
N SER A 296 12.63 -4.68 21.22
CA SER A 296 11.61 -4.88 22.25
C SER A 296 12.00 -6.05 23.18
N LYS A 297 11.30 -6.19 24.31
CA LYS A 297 11.54 -7.27 25.29
C LYS A 297 11.47 -8.68 24.68
N ASP A 298 10.64 -8.87 23.66
CA ASP A 298 10.47 -10.12 22.90
C ASP A 298 11.39 -10.21 21.66
N GLY A 299 12.36 -9.31 21.51
CA GLY A 299 13.39 -9.36 20.48
C GLY A 299 12.98 -8.84 19.09
N ARG A 300 11.86 -8.12 18.98
CA ARG A 300 11.43 -7.47 17.72
C ARG A 300 12.16 -6.15 17.50
N ALA A 301 12.38 -5.81 16.24
CA ALA A 301 12.89 -4.49 15.87
C ALA A 301 11.78 -3.45 16.10
N ILE A 302 12.14 -2.28 16.61
CA ILE A 302 11.20 -1.17 16.82
C ILE A 302 11.46 -0.11 15.75
N LEU A 303 10.52 0.05 14.83
CA LEU A 303 10.61 0.98 13.72
C LEU A 303 9.88 2.29 14.06
N ALA A 304 10.63 3.38 14.09
CA ALA A 304 10.11 4.74 14.10
C ALA A 304 9.58 5.10 12.71
N LEU A 305 8.48 5.86 12.69
CA LEU A 305 7.84 6.34 11.47
C LEU A 305 7.90 7.87 11.34
N ASP A 306 8.54 8.59 12.26
CA ASP A 306 8.47 10.05 12.37
C ASP A 306 9.26 10.80 11.29
N LYS A 307 10.30 10.18 10.73
CA LYS A 307 11.24 10.87 9.84
C LYS A 307 10.92 10.63 8.36
N PRO A 308 11.05 11.69 7.53
CA PRO A 308 11.18 11.48 6.10
C PRO A 308 12.53 10.83 5.79
N GLY A 309 12.61 10.14 4.65
CA GLY A 309 13.90 9.69 4.10
C GLY A 309 14.86 10.86 3.83
N PRO A 310 16.15 10.60 3.55
CA PRO A 310 17.13 11.65 3.29
C PRO A 310 16.72 12.62 2.17
N GLU A 311 15.90 12.17 1.23
CA GLU A 311 15.37 12.95 0.10
C GLU A 311 14.57 14.17 0.56
N LEU A 312 13.90 14.08 1.71
CA LEU A 312 12.97 15.10 2.19
C LEU A 312 13.35 15.64 3.57
N LYS A 313 14.58 15.39 4.03
CA LYS A 313 15.08 15.83 5.35
C LYS A 313 14.92 17.33 5.59
N ALA A 314 15.09 18.16 4.56
CA ALA A 314 14.98 19.62 4.62
C ALA A 314 13.58 20.16 4.25
N SER A 315 12.62 19.29 3.93
CA SER A 315 11.30 19.72 3.42
C SER A 315 10.31 20.17 4.51
N GLY A 316 10.63 19.95 5.80
CA GLY A 316 9.70 20.13 6.91
C GLY A 316 8.63 19.03 7.04
N ARG A 317 8.47 18.16 6.04
CA ARG A 317 7.55 17.01 6.10
C ARG A 317 8.05 15.97 7.11
N ARG A 318 7.11 15.30 7.77
CA ARG A 318 7.35 14.28 8.80
C ARG A 318 6.31 13.16 8.70
N GLY A 319 6.54 12.04 9.37
CA GLY A 319 5.60 10.92 9.42
C GLY A 319 4.76 10.93 10.69
N ASP A 320 4.49 9.74 11.25
CA ASP A 320 3.78 9.59 12.53
C ASP A 320 4.78 9.48 13.68
N GLU A 321 4.75 10.45 14.59
CA GLU A 321 5.62 10.46 15.77
C GLU A 321 5.02 9.71 16.97
N ARG A 322 3.71 9.51 16.98
CA ARG A 322 2.96 8.91 18.08
C ARG A 322 3.14 7.40 18.12
N ARG A 323 3.28 6.74 16.97
CA ARG A 323 3.27 5.28 16.85
C ARG A 323 4.61 4.72 16.33
N VAL A 324 4.89 3.47 16.70
CA VAL A 324 6.00 2.67 16.19
C VAL A 324 5.47 1.34 15.67
N VAL A 325 6.23 0.70 14.78
CA VAL A 325 5.95 -0.67 14.31
C VAL A 325 6.97 -1.61 14.91
N LEU A 326 6.51 -2.61 15.67
CA LEU A 326 7.32 -3.71 16.14
C LEU A 326 7.26 -4.83 15.09
N VAL A 327 8.40 -5.43 14.75
CA VAL A 327 8.45 -6.48 13.73
C VAL A 327 9.67 -7.38 13.89
N LYS A 328 9.46 -8.68 13.64
CA LYS A 328 10.53 -9.68 13.54
C LYS A 328 10.85 -9.94 12.07
N PHE A 329 12.02 -9.54 11.61
CA PHE A 329 12.48 -9.87 10.26
C PHE A 329 13.12 -11.27 10.23
N GLY A 330 12.45 -12.20 9.55
CA GLY A 330 12.95 -13.56 9.30
C GLY A 330 13.24 -13.81 7.82
N LYS A 331 13.78 -14.99 7.49
CA LYS A 331 14.09 -15.39 6.10
C LYS A 331 12.86 -15.33 5.18
N GLN A 332 11.67 -15.57 5.73
CA GLN A 332 10.41 -15.55 5.00
C GLN A 332 9.77 -14.16 4.91
N GLY A 333 10.39 -13.11 5.48
CA GLY A 333 9.82 -11.77 5.53
C GLY A 333 9.47 -11.33 6.97
N PRO A 334 8.73 -10.21 7.10
CA PRO A 334 8.27 -9.70 8.40
C PRO A 334 7.24 -10.65 9.04
N ARG A 335 7.40 -10.86 10.35
CA ARG A 335 6.55 -11.66 11.23
C ARG A 335 6.29 -10.90 12.53
N ASP A 336 5.25 -11.30 13.25
CA ASP A 336 4.91 -10.73 14.57
C ASP A 336 4.78 -9.19 14.54
N VAL A 337 4.18 -8.67 13.46
CA VAL A 337 4.05 -7.23 13.22
C VAL A 337 2.99 -6.67 14.16
N GLU A 338 3.30 -5.55 14.82
CA GLU A 338 2.40 -4.89 15.75
C GLU A 338 2.61 -3.37 15.71
N VAL A 339 1.53 -2.60 15.88
CA VAL A 339 1.61 -1.14 16.05
C VAL A 339 1.38 -0.81 17.51
N ARG A 340 2.30 -0.04 18.10
CA ARG A 340 2.20 0.41 19.50
C ARG A 340 2.46 1.91 19.63
N LEU A 341 2.04 2.49 20.75
CA LEU A 341 2.41 3.86 21.09
C LEU A 341 3.90 3.92 21.40
N ARG A 342 4.59 4.90 20.79
CA ARG A 342 6.03 5.11 20.98
C ARG A 342 6.39 5.31 22.46
N ALA A 343 5.57 6.07 23.17
CA ALA A 343 5.80 6.39 24.58
C ALA A 343 5.84 5.14 25.47
N GLU A 344 4.93 4.19 25.25
CA GLU A 344 4.84 2.95 26.01
C GLU A 344 6.07 2.06 25.77
N VAL A 345 6.44 1.87 24.50
CA VAL A 345 7.58 1.04 24.10
C VAL A 345 8.89 1.59 24.68
N LEU A 346 9.07 2.92 24.66
CA LEU A 346 10.26 3.55 25.25
C LEU A 346 10.27 3.48 26.78
N ALA A 347 9.10 3.54 27.44
CA ALA A 347 9.01 3.34 28.89
C ALA A 347 9.44 1.92 29.28
N GLU A 348 8.95 0.90 28.56
CA GLU A 348 9.32 -0.50 28.78
C GLU A 348 10.81 -0.78 28.58
N GLN A 349 11.45 -0.11 27.61
CA GLN A 349 12.90 -0.23 27.38
C GLN A 349 13.72 0.37 28.54
N ARG A 350 13.32 1.52 29.07
CA ARG A 350 13.99 2.16 30.23
C ARG A 350 13.89 1.33 31.50
N GLU A 351 12.73 0.75 31.76
CA GLU A 351 12.53 -0.16 32.90
C GLU A 351 13.37 -1.44 32.78
N GLY A 352 13.48 -2.01 31.58
CA GLY A 352 14.31 -3.18 31.32
C GLY A 352 15.80 -2.91 31.53
N ALA A 353 16.28 -1.72 31.12
CA ALA A 353 17.66 -1.30 31.32
C ALA A 353 18.02 -0.99 32.78
N SER A 354 17.03 -0.63 33.61
CA SER A 354 17.24 -0.32 35.04
C SER A 354 17.25 -1.56 35.94
N LYS A 355 16.93 -2.74 35.40
CA LYS A 355 16.90 -4.03 36.13
C LYS A 355 18.10 -4.94 35.81
N LEU A 356 19.01 -4.48 34.96
CA LEU A 356 20.31 -5.09 34.62
C LEU A 356 21.41 -4.28 35.28
#